data_AF-A0A0V0GSI0-F1
#
_entry.id   AF-A0A0V0GSI0-F1
#
_cell.length_a   1.000
_cell.length_b   1.000
_cell.length_c   1.000
_cell.angle_alpha   90.00
_cell.angle_beta   90.00
_cell.angle_gamma   90.00
#
_symmetry.space_group_name_H-M   'P 1'
#
loop_
_entity.id
_entity.type
_entity.pdbx_description
1 polymer ?
#
loop_
_entity_poly.entity_id
_entity_poly.type
_entity_poly.pdbx_seq_one_letter_code
_entity_poly.pdbx_strand_id
1 'polypeptide(L)'
;MEITKAKIQHTLREGNNLADFVANIVIRVVGVVQFYTSISLPTKGRCILNMDKAQVPSLRIRTRSINKQQSIQRCKRGHSFKD
;
A
#
# COMPACT_ATOMS: atom_id res chain seq x y z
N MET A 1 -8.33 8.40 29.61
CA MET A 1 -8.62 7.65 28.36
C MET A 1 -7.93 8.35 27.20
N GLU A 2 -6.94 7.71 26.58
CA GLU A 2 -6.29 8.26 25.39
C GLU A 2 -7.16 8.02 24.14
N ILE A 3 -7.70 9.09 23.58
CA ILE A 3 -8.44 9.04 22.30
C ILE A 3 -7.40 9.10 21.17
N THR A 4 -7.20 7.97 20.50
CA THR A 4 -6.28 7.90 19.35
C THR A 4 -7.06 8.25 18.08
N LYS A 5 -6.83 9.43 17.50
CA LYS A 5 -7.46 9.84 16.24
C LYS A 5 -6.63 9.33 15.06
N ALA A 6 -7.21 8.43 14.26
CA ALA A 6 -6.63 7.96 13.00
C ALA A 6 -7.47 8.48 11.83
N LYS A 7 -6.82 9.08 10.82
CA LYS A 7 -7.47 9.49 9.57
C LYS A 7 -7.09 8.49 8.48
N ILE A 8 -8.07 7.72 8.01
CA ILE A 8 -7.91 6.83 6.85
C ILE A 8 -8.22 7.67 5.60
N GLN A 9 -7.23 7.85 4.74
CA GLN A 9 -7.40 8.53 3.46
C GLN A 9 -7.28 7.50 2.33
N HIS A 10 -8.38 7.26 1.62
CA HIS A 10 -8.39 6.42 0.43
C HIS A 10 -8.02 7.29 -0.77
N THR A 11 -6.94 6.93 -1.48
CA THR A 11 -6.62 7.56 -2.76
C THR A 11 -7.24 6.72 -3.87
N LEU A 12 -8.31 7.24 -4.48
CA LEU A 12 -8.80 6.72 -5.76
C LEU A 12 -7.75 7.09 -6.81
N ARG A 13 -6.97 6.11 -7.23
CA ARG A 13 -6.22 6.18 -8.47
C ARG A 13 -6.76 5.06 -9.32
N GLU A 14 -7.10 5.34 -10.57
CA GLU A 14 -7.13 4.32 -11.61
C GLU A 14 -5.70 3.76 -11.69
N GLY A 15 -5.42 2.75 -10.87
CA GLY A 15 -4.13 2.09 -10.89
C GLY A 15 -3.97 1.46 -12.26
N ASN A 16 -2.92 1.81 -12.99
CA ASN A 16 -2.56 1.13 -14.22
C ASN A 16 -2.00 -0.27 -13.87
N ASN A 17 -2.87 -1.13 -13.35
CA ASN A 17 -2.56 -2.46 -12.86
C ASN A 17 -1.95 -3.32 -13.97
N LEU A 18 -2.31 -3.04 -15.22
CA LEU A 18 -1.73 -3.71 -16.38
C LEU A 18 -0.27 -3.32 -16.55
N ALA A 19 0.07 -2.03 -16.45
CA ALA A 19 1.46 -1.58 -16.47
C ALA A 19 2.27 -2.16 -15.30
N ASP A 20 1.72 -2.15 -14.08
CA ASP A 20 2.38 -2.77 -12.92
C ASP A 20 2.63 -4.27 -13.16
N PHE A 21 1.66 -4.98 -13.74
CA PHE A 21 1.80 -6.39 -14.07
C PHE A 21 2.88 -6.63 -15.13
N VAL A 22 2.91 -5.83 -16.21
CA VAL A 22 3.91 -5.94 -17.27
C VAL A 22 5.31 -5.58 -16.75
N ALA A 23 5.44 -4.53 -15.93
CA ALA A 23 6.70 -4.16 -15.31
C ALA A 23 7.27 -5.29 -14.43
N ASN A 24 6.41 -5.95 -13.65
CA ASN A 24 6.82 -7.11 -12.86
C ASN A 24 7.25 -8.31 -13.71
N ILE A 25 6.68 -8.50 -14.91
CA ILE A 25 7.15 -9.53 -15.84
C ILE A 25 8.53 -9.18 -16.37
N VAL A 26 8.74 -7.95 -16.82
CA VAL A 26 10.03 -7.50 -17.35
C VAL A 26 11.15 -7.61 -16.30
N ILE A 27 10.87 -7.28 -15.03
CA ILE A 27 11.85 -7.46 -13.94
C ILE A 27 12.28 -8.93 -13.78
N ARG A 28 11.40 -9.88 -14.09
CA ARG A 28 11.66 -11.32 -13.94
C ARG A 28 12.30 -11.97 -15.15
N VAL A 29 12.25 -11.33 -16.32
CA VAL A 29 12.71 -11.88 -17.59
C VAL A 29 13.95 -11.13 -18.05
N VAL A 30 15.01 -11.85 -18.40
CA VAL A 30 16.16 -11.24 -19.08
C VAL A 30 15.80 -11.10 -20.56
N GLY A 31 15.35 -9.92 -20.97
CA GLY A 31 15.06 -9.62 -22.37
C GLY A 31 13.84 -8.72 -22.58
N VAL A 32 13.38 -8.67 -23.84
CA VAL A 32 12.22 -7.87 -24.25
C VAL A 32 11.00 -8.76 -24.34
N VAL A 33 9.90 -8.36 -23.71
CA VAL A 33 8.62 -9.06 -23.75
C VAL A 33 7.59 -8.20 -24.46
N GLN A 34 6.96 -8.74 -25.50
CA GLN A 34 5.93 -8.05 -26.29
C GLN A 34 4.67 -8.90 -26.38
N PHE A 35 3.52 -8.25 -26.23
CA PHE A 35 2.19 -8.87 -26.29
C PHE A 35 1.34 -8.10 -27.30
N TYR A 36 1.00 -8.73 -28.45
CA TYR A 36 0.23 -8.07 -29.51
C TYR A 36 -1.28 -8.30 -29.38
N THR A 37 -1.69 -9.33 -28.64
CA THR A 37 -3.10 -9.70 -28.47
C THR A 37 -3.41 -9.96 -27.02
N SER A 38 -4.68 -9.80 -26.62
CA SER A 38 -5.10 -10.14 -25.26
C SER A 38 -4.84 -11.61 -24.93
N ILE A 39 -4.95 -12.52 -25.91
CA ILE A 39 -4.70 -13.96 -25.72
C ILE A 39 -3.23 -14.23 -25.36
N SER A 40 -2.30 -13.43 -25.88
CA SER A 40 -0.86 -13.55 -25.59
C SER A 40 -0.49 -13.15 -24.17
N LEU A 41 -1.33 -12.38 -23.47
CA LEU A 41 -1.11 -12.05 -22.06
C LEU A 41 -1.35 -13.28 -21.17
N PRO A 42 -0.54 -13.46 -20.12
CA PRO A 42 -0.82 -14.45 -19.09
C PRO A 42 -2.21 -14.20 -18.46
N THR A 43 -2.84 -15.25 -17.95
CA THR A 43 -4.21 -15.22 -17.40
C THR A 43 -4.45 -14.08 -16.41
N LYS A 44 -3.46 -13.76 -15.56
CA LYS A 44 -3.56 -12.64 -14.62
C LYS A 44 -3.62 -11.27 -15.33
N GLY A 45 -2.81 -11.06 -16.36
CA GLY A 45 -2.85 -9.85 -17.18
C GLY A 45 -4.16 -9.71 -17.96
N ARG A 46 -4.70 -10.83 -18.48
CA ARG A 46 -6.02 -10.84 -19.14
C ARG A 46 -7.16 -10.47 -18.19
N CYS A 47 -7.13 -10.98 -16.96
CA CYS A 47 -8.11 -10.63 -15.94
C CYS A 47 -8.09 -9.13 -15.64
N ILE A 48 -6.90 -8.56 -15.44
CA ILE A 48 -6.73 -7.11 -15.22
C ILE A 48 -7.28 -6.31 -16.40
N LEU A 49 -6.94 -6.69 -17.63
CA LEU A 49 -7.40 -6.02 -18.85
C LEU A 49 -8.93 -6.11 -19.02
N ASN A 50 -9.55 -7.23 -18.65
CA ASN A 50 -11.00 -7.38 -18.69
C ASN A 50 -11.71 -6.53 -17.61
N MET A 51 -11.14 -6.44 -16.41
CA MET A 51 -11.65 -5.59 -15.33
C MET A 51 -11.58 -4.10 -15.71
N ASP A 52 -10.48 -3.71 -16.38
CA ASP A 52 -10.29 -2.35 -16.91
C ASP A 52 -11.31 -2.03 -18.02
N LYS A 53 -11.50 -2.94 -18.97
CA LYS A 53 -12.56 -2.84 -20.00
C LYS A 53 -13.97 -2.75 -19.41
N ALA A 54 -14.22 -3.42 -18.30
CA ALA A 54 -15.49 -3.39 -17.58
C ALA A 54 -15.65 -2.13 -16.70
N GLN A 55 -14.67 -1.21 -16.73
CA GLN A 55 -14.64 0.02 -15.93
C GLN A 55 -14.79 -0.24 -14.43
N VAL A 56 -14.31 -1.40 -13.96
CA VAL A 56 -14.39 -1.75 -12.54
C VAL A 56 -13.23 -1.06 -11.81
N PRO A 57 -13.51 -0.14 -10.86
CA PRO A 57 -12.45 0.61 -10.20
C PRO A 57 -11.59 -0.32 -9.33
N SER A 58 -10.28 -0.17 -9.45
CA SER A 58 -9.33 -0.85 -8.56
C SER A 58 -8.95 0.06 -7.39
N LEU A 59 -9.19 -0.39 -6.17
CA LEU A 59 -8.87 0.37 -4.96
C LEU A 59 -7.51 -0.06 -4.42
N ARG A 60 -6.51 0.85 -4.45
CA ARG A 60 -5.23 0.63 -3.75
C ARG A 60 -5.31 1.18 -2.33
N ILE A 61 -5.58 0.30 -1.37
CA ILE A 61 -5.65 0.68 0.05
C ILE A 61 -4.25 0.58 0.67
N ARG A 62 -3.75 1.69 1.23
CA ARG A 62 -2.52 1.70 2.06
C ARG A 62 -2.90 1.97 3.50
N THR A 63 -2.92 0.92 4.32
CA THR A 63 -3.07 1.07 5.77
C THR A 63 -1.74 1.48 6.38
N ARG A 64 -1.64 2.68 6.94
CA ARG A 64 -0.49 3.08 7.77
C ARG A 64 -0.86 2.88 9.23
N SER A 65 -0.09 2.07 9.96
CA SER A 65 -0.21 1.96 11.41
C SER A 65 0.48 3.16 12.06
N ILE A 66 -0.22 3.83 12.99
CA ILE A 66 0.38 4.86 13.85
C ILE A 66 0.82 4.15 15.12
N ASN A 67 2.13 4.09 15.37
CA ASN A 67 2.69 3.49 16.56
C ASN A 67 2.72 4.54 17.69
N LYS A 68 2.15 4.23 18.85
CA LYS A 68 2.08 5.16 19.99
C LYS A 68 3.48 5.32 20.59
N GLN A 69 3.99 6.55 20.63
CA GLN A 69 5.19 6.85 21.42
C GLN A 69 4.84 6.77 22.90
N GLN A 70 5.47 5.83 23.60
CA GLN A 70 5.42 5.79 25.07
C GLN A 70 6.17 7.01 25.59
N SER A 71 5.46 7.96 26.19
CA SER A 71 6.07 8.99 27.02
C SER A 71 6.66 8.31 28.26
N ILE A 72 7.98 8.18 28.31
CA ILE A 72 8.67 7.75 29.52
C ILE A 72 8.52 8.87 30.55
N GLN A 73 7.53 8.74 31.44
CA GLN A 73 7.37 9.61 32.60
C GLN A 73 8.43 9.21 33.63
N ARG A 74 9.59 9.88 33.61
CA ARG A 74 10.59 9.74 34.67
C ARG A 74 10.09 10.46 35.92
N CYS A 75 9.46 9.73 36.83
CA CYS A 75 9.26 10.18 38.20
C CYS A 75 10.62 10.25 38.91
N LYS A 76 11.19 11.46 39.08
CA LYS A 76 12.29 11.64 40.02
C LYS A 76 11.70 11.61 41.44
N ARG A 77 11.99 10.53 42.17
CA ARG A 77 11.75 10.40 43.61
C ARG A 77 12.50 11.50 44.35
N GLY A 78 11.89 12.04 45.40
CA GLY A 78 12.38 13.19 46.14
C GLY A 78 13.58 12.92 47.03
N HIS A 79 14.17 14.02 47.52
CA HIS A 79 14.71 14.12 48.87
C HIS A 79 14.50 15.57 49.32
N SER A 80 13.61 15.74 50.31
CA SER A 80 13.57 16.94 51.15
C SER A 80 14.10 16.48 52.50
N PHE A 81 15.38 16.76 52.77
CA PHE A 81 15.92 16.70 54.12
C PHE A 81 15.68 18.08 54.73
N LYS A 82 14.83 18.13 55.75
CA LYS A 82 14.76 19.23 56.70
C LYS A 82 15.71 18.91 57.86
N ASP A 83 16.29 20.00 58.36
CA ASP A 83 17.07 20.23 59.58
C ASP A 83 18.51 19.66 59.63
#